data_AF-K0BAW4-F1
#
_entry.id   AF-K0BAW4-F1
#
_cell.length_a   1.000
_cell.length_b   1.000
_cell.length_c   1.000
_cell.angle_alpha   90.00
_cell.angle_beta   90.00
_cell.angle_gamma   90.00
#
_symmetry.space_group_name_H-M   'P 1'
#
loop_
_entity.id
_entity.type
_entity.pdbx_description
1 polymer ?
#
loop_
_entity_poly.entity_id
_entity_poly.type
_entity_poly.pdbx_seq_one_letter_code
_entity_poly.pdbx_strand_id
1 'polypeptide(L)'
;MKYVVSVSKTYIHRGNHRHKKSTKKRWHIYYYDEEGNFKTQRVSWLSAMYYKTQKRKRLKYICTYCGNVFLGFVKSYKEELECPYCEI
;
A
#
# COMPACT_ATOMS: atom_id res chain seq x y z
N MET A 1 9.70 -5.06 5.94
CA MET A 1 8.70 -4.07 6.39
C MET A 1 7.60 -3.98 5.35
N LYS A 2 6.32 -3.93 5.74
CA LYS A 2 5.18 -3.93 4.79
C LYS A 2 4.65 -2.51 4.58
N TYR A 3 4.80 -1.97 3.38
CA TYR A 3 4.24 -0.65 3.04
C TYR A 3 2.78 -0.80 2.61
N VAL A 4 1.86 -0.77 3.57
CA VAL A 4 0.43 -0.94 3.30
C VAL A 4 -0.14 0.28 2.59
N VAL A 5 -0.70 0.07 1.40
CA VAL A 5 -1.30 1.14 0.58
C VAL A 5 -2.83 1.09 0.61
N SER A 6 -3.42 -0.08 0.81
CA SER A 6 -4.88 -0.18 0.90
C SER A 6 -5.33 -1.34 1.78
N VAL A 7 -6.49 -1.16 2.41
CA VAL A 7 -7.17 -2.19 3.20
C VAL A 7 -8.64 -2.17 2.84
N SER A 8 -9.16 -3.27 2.29
CA SER A 8 -10.55 -3.35 1.84
C SER A 8 -11.15 -4.75 2.00
N LYS A 9 -12.48 -4.85 1.95
CA LYS A 9 -13.19 -6.13 1.89
C LYS A 9 -13.32 -6.55 0.43
N THR A 10 -12.80 -7.72 0.11
CA THR A 10 -12.84 -8.32 -1.24
C THR A 10 -13.50 -9.69 -1.20
N TYR A 11 -14.10 -10.11 -2.32
CA TYR A 11 -14.68 -11.44 -2.47
C TYR A 11 -13.61 -12.53 -2.33
N ILE A 12 -13.97 -13.68 -1.74
CA ILE A 12 -13.03 -14.80 -1.54
C ILE A 12 -12.50 -15.35 -2.88
N HIS A 13 -13.36 -15.40 -3.90
CA HIS A 13 -13.07 -15.95 -5.23
C HIS A 13 -12.86 -14.87 -6.29
N ARG A 14 -11.89 -13.99 -6.06
CA ARG A 14 -11.59 -12.80 -6.90
C ARG A 14 -11.29 -13.06 -8.39
N GLY A 15 -11.08 -14.30 -8.82
CA GLY A 15 -10.81 -14.64 -10.22
C GLY A 15 -12.05 -14.68 -11.12
N ASN A 16 -13.25 -14.74 -10.54
CA ASN A 16 -14.49 -14.69 -11.33
C ASN A 16 -15.09 -13.29 -11.23
N HIS A 17 -15.34 -12.62 -12.35
CA HIS A 17 -15.90 -11.28 -12.37
C HIS A 17 -17.38 -11.21 -11.97
N ARG A 18 -18.10 -12.34 -12.00
CA ARG A 18 -19.52 -12.41 -11.61
C ARG A 18 -19.66 -12.97 -10.20
N HIS A 19 -20.15 -12.14 -9.28
CA HIS A 19 -20.44 -12.53 -7.90
C HIS A 19 -21.90 -12.33 -7.56
N LYS A 20 -22.48 -13.29 -6.82
CA LYS A 20 -23.79 -13.10 -6.19
C LYS A 20 -23.66 -12.07 -5.06
N LYS A 21 -24.71 -11.29 -4.78
CA LYS A 21 -24.69 -10.26 -3.71
C LYS A 21 -24.35 -10.85 -2.32
N SER A 22 -24.77 -12.08 -2.04
CA SER A 22 -24.51 -12.81 -0.79
C SER A 22 -23.11 -13.43 -0.69
N THR A 23 -22.27 -13.28 -1.72
CA THR A 23 -20.92 -13.88 -1.72
C THR A 23 -20.09 -13.31 -0.58
N LYS A 24 -19.55 -14.20 0.25
CA LYS A 24 -18.74 -13.83 1.41
C LYS A 24 -17.53 -12.99 0.98
N LYS A 25 -17.30 -11.89 1.72
CA LYS A 25 -16.13 -11.03 1.58
C LYS A 25 -15.20 -11.22 2.78
N ARG A 26 -13.90 -11.09 2.55
CA ARG A 26 -12.86 -11.13 3.59
C ARG A 26 -12.00 -9.88 3.50
N TRP A 27 -11.41 -9.47 4.62
CA TRP A 27 -10.48 -8.35 4.63
C TRP A 27 -9.18 -8.74 3.95
N HIS A 28 -8.71 -7.84 3.09
CA HIS A 28 -7.45 -7.95 2.41
C HIS A 28 -6.65 -6.67 2.63
N ILE A 29 -5.35 -6.83 2.80
CA ILE A 29 -4.37 -5.75 2.74
C ILE A 29 -3.61 -5.83 1.43
N TYR A 30 -3.30 -4.66 0.88
CA TYR A 30 -2.52 -4.47 -0.33
C TYR A 30 -1.29 -3.66 0.06
N TYR A 31 -0.12 -4.21 -0.20
CA TYR A 31 1.14 -3.63 0.30
C TYR A 31 2.29 -3.90 -0.67
N TYR A 32 3.32 -3.07 -0.55
CA TYR A 32 4.61 -3.32 -1.18
C TYR A 32 5.55 -3.96 -0.17
N ASP A 33 6.30 -4.97 -0.61
CA ASP A 33 7.46 -5.48 0.10
C ASP A 33 8.64 -4.50 -0.01
N GLU A 34 9.71 -4.76 0.75
CA GLU A 34 10.96 -3.99 0.68
C GLU A 34 11.59 -4.04 -0.71
N GLU A 35 11.42 -5.14 -1.43
CA GLU A 35 11.86 -5.30 -2.83
C GLU A 35 10.99 -4.52 -3.83
N GLY A 36 9.95 -3.80 -3.38
CA GLY A 36 9.04 -3.08 -4.26
C GLY A 36 8.00 -3.97 -4.97
N ASN A 37 7.88 -5.23 -4.57
CA ASN A 37 6.89 -6.17 -5.10
C ASN A 37 5.50 -5.93 -4.50
N PHE A 38 4.47 -5.81 -5.34
CA PHE A 38 3.09 -5.61 -4.88
C PHE A 38 2.44 -6.95 -4.48
N LYS A 39 2.07 -7.08 -3.21
CA LYS A 39 1.44 -8.28 -2.65
C LYS A 39 0.09 -7.99 -2.02
N THR A 40 -0.70 -9.06 -1.91
CA THR A 40 -2.02 -9.06 -1.28
C THR A 40 -2.11 -10.15 -0.23
N GLN A 41 -2.56 -9.81 0.97
CA GLN A 41 -2.71 -10.76 2.07
C GLN A 41 -4.12 -10.71 2.69
N ARG A 42 -4.68 -11.86 3.02
CA ARG A 42 -5.94 -11.98 3.78
C ARG A 42 -5.67 -11.76 5.26
N VAL A 43 -6.53 -10.99 5.92
CA VAL A 43 -6.38 -10.66 7.33
C VAL A 43 -7.68 -10.79 8.11
N SER A 44 -7.58 -10.91 9.43
CA SER A 44 -8.72 -10.81 10.34
C SER A 44 -9.24 -9.36 10.40
N TRP A 45 -10.40 -9.16 11.01
CA TRP A 45 -10.96 -7.82 11.17
C TRP A 45 -10.10 -6.91 12.07
N LEU A 46 -9.55 -7.44 13.18
CA LEU A 46 -8.67 -6.68 14.08
C LEU A 46 -7.40 -6.22 13.36
N SER A 47 -6.75 -7.15 12.65
CA SER A 47 -5.56 -6.82 11.86
C SER A 47 -5.89 -5.81 10.76
N ALA A 48 -7.06 -5.90 10.12
CA ALA A 48 -7.49 -4.93 9.12
C ALA A 48 -7.60 -3.51 9.71
N MET A 49 -8.13 -3.36 10.93
CA MET A 49 -8.21 -2.06 11.59
C MET A 49 -6.84 -1.50 11.93
N TYR A 50 -5.94 -2.34 12.47
CA TYR A 50 -4.54 -1.96 12.68
C TYR A 50 -3.87 -1.47 11.39
N TYR A 51 -4.03 -2.18 10.28
CA TYR A 51 -3.41 -1.78 9.02
C TYR A 51 -4.05 -0.54 8.38
N LYS A 52 -5.31 -0.21 8.71
CA LYS A 52 -5.93 1.04 8.27
C LYS A 52 -5.26 2.26 8.91
N THR A 53 -4.82 2.18 10.16
CA THR A 53 -4.15 3.30 10.85
C THR A 53 -2.70 3.49 10.37
N GLN A 54 -2.10 2.43 9.82
CA GLN A 54 -0.74 2.41 9.27
C GLN A 54 -0.67 2.59 7.75
N LYS A 55 -1.81 2.84 7.09
CA LYS A 55 -1.86 3.03 5.65
C LYS A 55 -0.97 4.20 5.23
N ARG A 56 -0.10 3.95 4.25
CA ARG A 56 0.76 4.93 3.59
C ARG A 56 0.27 5.21 2.17
N LYS A 57 0.57 6.40 1.69
CA LYS A 57 0.31 6.88 0.34
C LYS A 57 1.58 6.68 -0.48
N ARG A 58 1.43 6.10 -1.67
CA ARG A 58 2.50 6.04 -2.66
C ARG A 58 2.48 7.33 -3.45
N LEU A 59 3.55 8.10 -3.38
CA LEU A 59 3.72 9.37 -4.10
C LEU A 59 5.00 9.34 -4.91
N LYS A 60 5.00 10.06 -6.02
CA LYS A 60 6.20 10.33 -6.82
C LYS A 60 6.75 11.67 -6.38
N TYR A 61 8.03 11.69 -6.03
CA TYR A 61 8.77 12.88 -5.65
C TYR A 61 9.86 13.16 -6.67
N ILE A 62 10.32 14.40 -6.73
CA ILE A 62 11.41 14.86 -7.58
C ILE A 62 12.41 15.56 -6.64
N CYS A 63 13.68 15.10 -6.56
CA CYS A 63 14.72 15.80 -5.77
C CYS A 63 14.98 17.14 -6.46
N THR A 64 14.90 18.25 -5.73
CA THR A 64 15.25 19.58 -6.26
C THR A 64 16.76 19.74 -6.46
N TYR A 65 17.58 18.91 -5.83
CA TYR A 65 19.04 18.95 -5.94
C TYR A 65 19.57 18.18 -7.15
N CYS A 66 19.25 16.87 -7.28
CA CYS A 66 19.74 16.05 -8.39
C CYS A 66 18.74 15.88 -9.55
N GLY A 67 17.51 16.39 -9.42
CA GLY A 67 16.46 16.25 -10.45
C GLY A 67 15.87 14.85 -10.59
N ASN A 68 16.36 13.84 -9.84
CA ASN A 68 15.88 12.47 -9.96
C ASN A 68 14.46 12.30 -9.40
N VAL A 69 13.68 11.46 -10.09
CA VAL A 69 12.34 11.06 -9.66
C VAL A 69 12.43 9.80 -8.82
N PHE A 70 11.82 9.80 -7.64
CA PHE A 70 11.77 8.63 -6.77
C PHE A 70 10.38 8.37 -6.21
N LEU A 71 10.15 7.15 -5.74
CA LEU A 71 8.89 6.73 -5.13
C LEU A 71 9.02 6.78 -3.61
N GLY A 72 8.10 7.49 -2.97
CA GLY A 72 8.00 7.59 -1.52
C GLY A 72 6.73 6.95 -0.98
N PHE A 73 6.83 6.37 0.22
CA PHE A 73 5.69 5.86 0.99
C PHE A 73 5.51 6.66 2.27
N VAL A 74 4.62 7.65 2.23
CA VAL A 74 4.38 8.59 3.35
C VAL A 74 3.02 8.37 4.00
N LYS A 75 2.91 8.64 5.29
CA LYS A 75 1.63 8.65 6.00
C LYS A 75 0.88 9.97 5.75
N SER A 76 1.60 11.08 5.63
CA SER A 76 1.05 12.42 5.36
C SER A 76 1.74 13.08 4.17
N TYR A 77 1.05 13.97 3.45
CA TYR A 77 1.65 14.75 2.38
C TYR A 77 2.72 15.75 2.87
N LYS A 78 2.69 16.08 4.16
CA LYS A 78 3.66 16.99 4.81
C LYS A 78 4.93 16.27 5.29
N GLU A 79 5.00 14.96 5.14
CA GLU A 79 6.15 14.18 5.59
C GLU A 79 7.29 14.40 4.60
N GLU A 80 8.43 14.85 5.12
CA GLU A 80 9.64 15.05 4.34
C GLU A 80 10.32 13.70 4.11
N LEU A 81 10.82 13.49 2.89
CA LEU A 81 11.56 12.31 2.51
C LEU A 81 12.91 12.74 1.96
N GLU A 82 13.95 12.11 2.47
CA GLU A 82 15.30 12.26 1.94
C GLU A 82 15.39 11.59 0.58
N CYS A 83 16.10 12.22 -0.34
CA CYS A 83 16.30 11.64 -1.66
C CYS A 83 17.37 10.55 -1.59
N PRO A 84 17.07 9.32 -2.01
CA PRO A 84 18.03 8.21 -1.96
C PRO A 84 19.17 8.31 -3.00
N TYR A 85 19.12 9.32 -3.87
CA TYR A 85 20.07 9.51 -4.98
C TYR A 85 20.91 10.79 -4.83
N CYS A 86 20.66 11.62 -3.82
CA CYS A 86 21.33 12.91 -3.68
C CYS A 86 22.72 12.77 -2.99
N GLU A 87 23.11 11.56 -2.52
CA GLU A 87 24.44 11.21 -1.95
C GLU A 87 25.30 10.28 -2.84
N ILE A 88 24.85 10.01 -4.08
CA ILE A 88 25.55 9.16 -5.06
C ILE A 88 26.28 10.03 -6.08
#